data_AF-A0A925XZA3-F1
#
_entry.id   AF-A0A925XZA3-F1
#
_cell.length_a   1.000
_cell.length_b   1.000
_cell.length_c   1.000
_cell.angle_alpha   90.00
_cell.angle_beta   90.00
_cell.angle_gamma   90.00
#
_symmetry.space_group_name_H-M   'P 1'
#
loop_
_entity.id
_entity.type
_entity.pdbx_description
1 polymer ?
#
loop_
_entity_poly.entity_id
_entity_poly.type
_entity_poly.pdbx_seq_one_letter_code
_entity_poly.pdbx_strand_id
1 'polypeptide(L)' 'MKPIEPLTQEQIHSGYNDPVCGMSVDPTTALHAEQEGETFYFCSEQCRQKFLTTTPEANPYGRSGGSGG' A
#
# COMPACT_ATOMS: atom_id res chain seq x y z
N MET A 1 -36.22 -16.26 -14.45
CA MET A 1 -34.79 -16.61 -14.46
C MET A 1 -34.02 -15.49 -15.14
N LYS A 2 -33.21 -14.72 -14.39
CA LYS A 2 -32.20 -13.88 -15.03
C LYS A 2 -31.06 -14.81 -15.46
N PRO A 3 -30.52 -14.71 -16.68
CA PRO A 3 -29.25 -15.33 -16.98
C PRO A 3 -28.22 -14.73 -16.03
N ILE A 4 -27.58 -15.60 -15.24
CA ILE A 4 -26.33 -15.30 -14.57
C ILE A 4 -25.30 -15.12 -15.68
N GLU A 5 -25.12 -13.88 -16.12
CA GLU A 5 -24.00 -13.54 -16.99
C GLU A 5 -22.72 -14.04 -16.29
N PRO A 6 -21.83 -14.79 -16.97
CA PRO A 6 -20.52 -15.04 -16.40
C PRO A 6 -19.94 -13.66 -16.14
N LEU A 7 -19.56 -13.36 -14.90
CA LEU A 7 -18.95 -12.09 -14.54
C LEU A 7 -17.67 -11.93 -15.39
N THR A 8 -17.81 -11.33 -16.57
CA THR A 8 -16.73 -11.09 -17.51
C THR A 8 -15.87 -10.00 -16.90
N GLN A 9 -14.78 -10.42 -16.27
CA GLN A 9 -13.46 -9.87 -16.52
C GLN A 9 -13.20 -8.39 -16.20
N GLU A 10 -14.02 -7.72 -15.38
CA GLU A 10 -13.62 -6.49 -14.68
C GLU A 10 -13.35 -6.73 -13.18
N GLN A 11 -13.55 -7.98 -12.73
CA GLN A 11 -13.18 -8.46 -11.39
C GLN A 11 -11.73 -9.00 -11.32
N ILE A 12 -10.97 -8.84 -12.40
CA ILE A 12 -9.54 -9.23 -12.52
C ILE A 12 -8.67 -7.98 -12.66
N HIS A 13 -8.98 -6.93 -11.90
CA HIS A 13 -8.00 -5.87 -11.63
C HIS A 13 -7.05 -6.29 -10.51
N SER A 14 -6.60 -7.55 -10.52
CA SER A 14 -5.53 -8.09 -9.65
C SER A 14 -4.17 -7.45 -9.94
N GLY A 15 -4.13 -6.16 -10.22
CA GLY A 15 -2.95 -5.35 -10.01
C GLY A 15 -2.83 -5.15 -8.51
N TYR A 16 -1.68 -5.48 -7.94
CA TYR A 16 -1.42 -5.20 -6.54
C TYR A 16 -1.56 -3.69 -6.37
N ASN A 17 -2.56 -3.23 -5.62
CA ASN A 17 -2.78 -1.81 -5.42
C ASN A 17 -2.19 -1.39 -4.08
N ASP A 18 -1.43 -0.31 -4.10
CA ASP A 18 -0.88 0.28 -2.90
C ASP A 18 -2.04 0.78 -2.01
N PRO A 19 -2.19 0.31 -0.75
CA PRO A 19 -3.31 0.68 0.12
C PRO A 19 -3.22 2.11 0.66
N VAL A 20 -2.07 2.77 0.49
CA VAL A 20 -1.83 4.15 0.93
C VAL A 20 -2.26 5.16 -0.12
N CYS A 21 -1.97 4.89 -1.40
CA CYS A 21 -2.25 5.82 -2.50
C CYS A 21 -3.21 5.31 -3.57
N GLY A 22 -3.53 4.01 -3.59
CA GLY A 22 -4.37 3.38 -4.60
C GLY A 22 -3.69 3.18 -5.96
N MET A 23 -2.37 3.37 -6.04
CA MET A 23 -1.61 3.18 -7.28
C MET A 23 -1.42 1.69 -7.57
N SER A 24 -1.57 1.30 -8.85
CA SER A 24 -1.23 -0.06 -9.29
C SER A 24 0.28 -0.27 -9.24
N VAL A 25 0.70 -1.37 -8.63
CA VAL A 25 2.10 -1.75 -8.44
C VAL A 25 2.35 -3.18 -8.91
N ASP A 26 3.58 -3.44 -9.33
CA ASP A 26 4.02 -4.77 -9.73
C ASP A 26 4.58 -5.53 -8.53
N PRO A 27 4.02 -6.67 -8.11
CA PRO A 27 4.46 -7.39 -6.91
C PRO A 27 5.90 -7.93 -7.02
N THR A 28 6.44 -8.01 -8.23
CA THR A 28 7.78 -8.52 -8.52
C THR A 28 8.86 -7.46 -8.31
N THR A 29 8.51 -6.17 -8.41
CA THR A 29 9.45 -5.03 -8.29
C THR A 29 9.06 -4.08 -7.16
N ALA A 30 7.80 -4.11 -6.73
CA ALA A 30 7.28 -3.29 -5.65
C ALA A 30 7.87 -3.69 -4.30
N LEU A 31 7.89 -2.72 -3.40
CA LEU A 31 8.24 -2.97 -2.01
C LEU A 31 7.08 -3.70 -1.35
N HIS A 32 7.39 -4.62 -0.43
CA HIS A 32 6.39 -5.25 0.41
C HIS A 32 6.71 -5.03 1.89
N ALA A 33 5.69 -5.16 2.73
CA ALA A 33 5.84 -5.22 4.18
C ALA A 33 4.83 -6.21 4.74
N GLU A 34 5.24 -6.87 5.82
CA GLU A 34 4.37 -7.73 6.60
C GLU A 34 3.77 -6.92 7.75
N GLN A 35 2.45 -6.83 7.83
CA GLN A 35 1.72 -6.23 8.93
C GLN A 35 0.61 -7.18 9.36
N GLU A 36 0.51 -7.47 10.65
CA GLU A 36 -0.55 -8.34 11.21
C GLU A 36 -0.59 -9.76 10.61
N GLY A 37 0.53 -10.21 10.03
CA GLY A 37 0.63 -11.51 9.33
C GLY A 37 0.18 -11.48 7.87
N GLU A 38 -0.16 -10.30 7.33
CA GLU A 38 -0.53 -10.10 5.93
C GLU A 38 0.59 -9.34 5.19
N THR A 39 0.86 -9.73 3.94
CA THR A 39 1.86 -9.08 3.08
C THR A 39 1.19 -8.03 2.19
N PHE A 40 1.59 -6.77 2.34
CA PHE A 40 1.11 -5.64 1.53
C PHE A 40 2.19 -5.12 0.60
N TYR A 41 1.78 -4.57 -0.55
CA TYR A 41 2.69 -4.08 -1.60
C TYR A 41 2.56 -2.56 -1.77
N PHE A 42 3.67 -1.89 -2.04
CA PHE A 42 3.79 -0.43 -2.05
C PHE A 42 4.54 0.07 -3.28
N CYS A 43 4.07 1.20 -3.81
CA CYS A 43 4.65 1.81 -5.01
C CYS A 43 6.01 2.45 -4.72
N SER A 44 6.28 2.77 -3.46
CA SER A 44 7.46 3.50 -3.00
C SER A 44 7.70 3.29 -1.51
N GLU A 45 8.93 3.52 -1.08
CA GLU A 45 9.31 3.36 0.34
C GLU A 45 8.53 4.32 1.25
N GLN A 46 8.20 5.51 0.75
CA GLN A 46 7.36 6.48 1.46
C GLN A 46 5.96 5.94 1.80
N CYS A 47 5.34 5.21 0.87
CA CYS A 47 4.03 4.59 1.11
C CYS A 47 4.15 3.46 2.13
N ARG A 48 5.17 2.59 1.99
CA ARG A 48 5.47 1.55 2.98
C ARG A 48 5.67 2.14 4.38
N GLN A 49 6.48 3.19 4.51
CA GLN A 49 6.68 3.85 5.79
C GLN A 49 5.39 4.46 6.32
N LYS A 50 4.62 5.18 5.48
CA LYS A 50 3.31 5.72 5.87
C LYS A 50 2.41 4.64 6.44
N PHE A 51 2.29 3.51 5.75
CA PHE A 51 1.50 2.37 6.17
C PHE A 51 1.92 1.89 7.57
N LEU A 52 3.22 1.63 7.78
CA LEU A 52 3.76 1.22 9.08
C LEU A 52 3.63 2.31 10.17
N THR A 53 3.67 3.60 9.79
CA THR A 53 3.52 4.74 10.72
C THR A 53 2.08 5.11 11.01
N THR A 54 1.09 4.55 10.28
CA THR A 54 -0.34 4.79 10.53
C THR A 54 -0.82 4.04 11.78
N THR A 55 0.09 3.70 12.70
CA THR A 55 -0.25 3.48 14.10
C THR A 55 -0.72 4.79 14.72
N PRO A 56 -1.89 4.85 15.40
CA PRO A 56 -2.50 6.08 15.91
C PRO A 56 -1.66 6.86 16.94
N GLU A 57 -0.55 6.30 17.42
CA GLU A 57 0.29 6.91 18.46
C GLU A 57 1.60 7.55 17.97
N ALA A 58 2.00 7.37 16.71
CA ALA A 58 3.31 7.83 16.25
C ALA A 58 3.19 8.93 15.20
N ASN A 59 3.10 10.18 15.65
CA ASN A 59 3.25 11.36 14.80
C ASN A 59 4.64 11.33 14.08
N PRO A 60 4.71 11.23 12.73
CA PRO A 60 5.98 11.19 12.00
C PRO A 60 6.58 12.58 11.73
N TYR A 61 6.00 13.68 12.24
CA TYR A 61 6.53 15.03 12.05
C TYR A 61 7.57 15.47 13.09
N GLY A 62 8.29 14.53 13.71
CA GLY A 62 9.46 14.79 14.54
C GLY A 62 10.70 15.13 13.70
N ARG A 63 10.65 16.14 12.82
CA ARG A 63 11.85 16.69 12.17
C ARG A 63 12.62 17.56 13.17
N SER A 64 13.27 16.93 14.14
CA SER A 64 14.42 17.51 14.84
C SER A 64 15.68 17.28 14.00
N GLY A 65 15.71 17.88 12.81
CA GLY A 65 16.88 17.95 11.96
C GLY A 65 17.58 19.29 12.13
N GLY A 66 17.95 19.63 13.37
CA GLY A 66 18.90 20.70 13.63
C GLY A 66 20.30 20.18 13.30
N SER A 67 20.86 20.61 12.17
CA SER A 67 22.30 20.48 11.91
C SER A 67 22.85 21.90 11.82
N GLY A 68 23.62 22.26 12.84
CA GLY A 68 24.29 23.55 12.95
C GLY A 68 25.34 23.77 11.86
N GLY A 69 25.61 25.05 11.62
CA GLY A 69 26.64 25.61 10.76
C GLY A 69 26.54 27.12 10.83
#